data_AF-A0A150NKY5-F1
#
_entry.id   AF-A0A150NKY5-F1
#
_cell.length_a   1.000
_cell.length_b   1.000
_cell.length_c   1.000
_cell.angle_alpha   90.00
_cell.angle_beta   90.00
_cell.angle_gamma   90.00
#
_symmetry.space_group_name_H-M   'P 1'
#
loop_
_entity.id
_entity.type
_entity.pdbx_description
1 polymer ?
#
loop_
_entity_poly.entity_id
_entity_poly.type
_entity_poly.pdbx_seq_one_letter_code
_entity_poly.pdbx_strand_id
1 'polypeptide(L)'
;MKYPKIDLKTIRLQARQFQSENPRLFLVYLLPSMLVILSGFLNPLERINEAILEQPFLSVFGHVFQAYLFPLLVSFIGTILLTSSVYTTLKLIKNPDTELSIKNSLTLFNEEYFSQTFLTLLLKRFYLFLWSIPSLLGIYFLFYSSFLAKKFVALHPEFPNLDLTSVETERFLMAFGLYFLASILLIVVGNSLYIPQYYAYSQVEFLLCDTLDLGQAKPGQILKTSRFLMKGYKFQRFILDLQLLPWYFLNWITFGIASFSLLPYIQINKIIFYRAVLARKRPKA
;
A
#
# COMPACT_ATOMS: atom_id res chain seq x y z
N MET A 1 15.63 -20.75 17.29
CA MET A 1 14.64 -19.87 16.59
C MET A 1 13.79 -20.72 15.65
N LYS A 2 12.46 -20.61 15.71
CA LYS A 2 11.50 -21.48 14.97
C LYS A 2 11.55 -21.33 13.43
N TYR A 3 12.24 -20.31 12.90
CA TYR A 3 12.42 -20.07 11.47
C TYR A 3 13.84 -19.54 11.19
N PRO A 4 14.56 -20.06 10.17
CA PRO A 4 15.91 -19.59 9.82
C PRO A 4 15.87 -18.16 9.27
N LYS A 5 16.85 -17.33 9.65
CA LYS A 5 16.96 -15.95 9.16
C LYS A 5 17.32 -15.92 7.66
N ILE A 6 16.86 -14.87 6.99
CA ILE A 6 17.20 -14.54 5.60
C ILE A 6 18.27 -13.44 5.64
N ASP A 7 19.35 -13.63 4.90
CA ASP A 7 20.37 -12.58 4.76
C ASP A 7 19.88 -11.50 3.78
N LEU A 8 19.40 -10.39 4.33
CA LEU A 8 18.88 -9.26 3.57
C LEU A 8 19.97 -8.51 2.79
N LYS A 9 21.24 -8.60 3.20
CA LYS A 9 22.35 -8.00 2.44
C LYS A 9 22.54 -8.74 1.12
N THR A 10 22.53 -10.08 1.18
CA THR A 10 22.59 -10.93 -0.01
C THR A 10 21.41 -10.68 -0.95
N ILE A 11 20.19 -10.49 -0.42
CA ILE A 11 19.02 -10.13 -1.24
C ILE A 11 19.26 -8.86 -2.05
N ARG A 12 19.70 -7.77 -1.38
CA ARG A 12 19.94 -6.49 -2.05
C ARG A 12 21.06 -6.57 -3.09
N LEU A 13 22.10 -7.33 -2.79
CA LEU A 13 23.24 -7.53 -3.70
C LEU A 13 22.78 -8.28 -4.96
N GLN A 14 22.05 -9.39 -4.79
CA GLN A 14 21.47 -10.15 -5.92
C GLN A 14 20.49 -9.29 -6.73
N ALA A 15 19.66 -8.47 -6.07
CA ALA A 15 18.72 -7.60 -6.78
C ALA A 15 19.44 -6.56 -7.65
N ARG A 16 20.53 -5.98 -7.13
CA ARG A 16 21.35 -5.02 -7.87
C ARG A 16 22.05 -5.68 -9.06
N GLN A 17 22.65 -6.86 -8.86
CA GLN A 17 23.31 -7.63 -9.92
C GLN A 17 22.32 -7.99 -11.03
N PHE A 18 21.18 -8.57 -10.67
CA PHE A 18 20.15 -8.97 -11.63
C PHE A 18 19.64 -7.78 -12.46
N GLN A 19 19.44 -6.62 -11.84
CA GLN A 19 19.05 -5.42 -12.58
C GLN A 19 20.16 -4.91 -13.52
N SER A 20 21.42 -4.94 -13.08
CA SER A 20 22.54 -4.51 -13.93
C SER A 20 22.76 -5.41 -15.13
N GLU A 21 22.50 -6.72 -14.98
CA GLU A 21 22.56 -7.70 -16.07
C GLU A 21 21.39 -7.55 -17.05
N ASN A 22 20.26 -6.99 -16.60
CA ASN A 22 19.03 -6.88 -17.37
C ASN A 22 18.58 -5.41 -17.50
N PRO A 23 19.37 -4.53 -18.14
CA PRO A 23 19.07 -3.10 -18.18
C PRO A 23 17.71 -2.81 -18.82
N ARG A 24 17.29 -3.59 -19.83
CA ARG A 24 16.00 -3.46 -20.53
C ARG A 24 14.76 -3.68 -19.66
N LEU A 25 14.91 -4.14 -18.41
CA LEU A 25 13.79 -4.25 -17.46
C LEU A 25 13.04 -2.93 -17.25
N PHE A 26 13.69 -1.77 -17.42
CA PHE A 26 13.00 -0.48 -17.33
C PHE A 26 11.80 -0.38 -18.29
N LEU A 27 11.85 -1.03 -19.47
CA LEU A 27 10.77 -1.04 -20.46
C LEU A 27 9.50 -1.69 -19.89
N VAL A 28 9.68 -2.80 -19.14
CA VAL A 28 8.58 -3.53 -18.51
C VAL A 28 7.93 -2.69 -17.41
N TYR A 29 8.70 -1.83 -16.74
CA TYR A 29 8.18 -0.97 -15.67
C TYR A 29 7.78 0.43 -16.15
N LEU A 30 7.80 0.70 -17.46
CA LEU A 30 7.52 2.03 -18.01
C LEU A 30 6.09 2.51 -17.67
N LEU A 31 5.07 1.71 -18.01
CA LEU A 31 3.67 2.08 -17.75
C LEU A 31 3.33 2.24 -16.26
N PRO A 32 3.72 1.33 -15.34
CA PRO A 32 3.47 1.57 -13.91
C PRO A 32 4.25 2.80 -13.39
N SER A 33 5.45 3.10 -13.90
CA SER A 33 6.20 4.31 -13.55
C SER A 33 5.47 5.58 -14.00
N MET A 34 5.01 5.63 -15.25
CA MET A 34 4.21 6.73 -15.77
C MET A 34 2.95 6.94 -14.94
N LEU A 35 2.25 5.85 -14.57
CA LEU A 35 1.05 5.97 -13.77
C LEU A 35 1.34 6.47 -12.34
N VAL A 36 2.47 6.10 -11.74
CA VAL A 36 2.91 6.66 -10.45
C VAL A 36 3.07 8.18 -10.57
N ILE A 37 3.76 8.66 -11.61
CA ILE A 37 3.95 10.10 -11.87
C ILE A 37 2.59 10.79 -12.06
N LEU A 38 1.75 10.27 -12.96
CA LEU A 38 0.43 10.85 -13.25
C LEU A 38 -0.50 10.84 -12.03
N SER A 39 -0.42 9.79 -11.21
CA SER A 39 -1.23 9.69 -9.98
C SER A 39 -0.83 10.72 -8.93
N GLY A 40 0.41 11.23 -8.97
CA GLY A 40 0.89 12.29 -8.07
C GLY A 40 0.17 13.62 -8.26
N PHE A 41 -0.47 13.83 -9.42
CA PHE A 41 -1.28 15.03 -9.70
C PHE A 41 -2.74 14.90 -9.23
N LEU A 42 -3.15 13.74 -8.70
CA LEU A 42 -4.50 13.56 -8.17
C LEU A 42 -4.57 14.11 -6.74
N ASN A 43 -5.34 15.19 -6.56
CA ASN A 43 -5.62 15.76 -5.23
C ASN A 43 -7.10 15.61 -4.85
N PRO A 44 -7.56 14.42 -4.39
CA PRO A 44 -8.95 14.23 -3.98
C PRO A 44 -9.37 15.11 -2.80
N LEU A 45 -8.42 15.59 -1.99
CA LEU A 45 -8.71 16.43 -0.82
C LEU A 45 -9.24 17.81 -1.22
N GLU A 46 -8.83 18.36 -2.37
CA GLU A 46 -9.38 19.62 -2.90
C GLU A 46 -10.88 19.54 -3.19
N ARG A 47 -11.43 18.33 -3.35
CA ARG A 47 -12.86 18.11 -3.59
C ARG A 47 -13.68 18.01 -2.31
N ILE A 48 -13.04 18.04 -1.14
CA ILE A 48 -13.69 17.87 0.16
C ILE A 48 -13.65 19.21 0.89
N ASN A 49 -14.83 19.82 1.06
CA ASN A 49 -14.97 21.04 1.85
C ASN A 49 -15.05 20.68 3.35
N GLU A 50 -14.32 21.40 4.21
CA GLU A 50 -14.34 21.20 5.67
C GLU A 50 -15.74 21.31 6.28
N ALA A 51 -16.63 22.12 5.70
CA ALA A 51 -18.02 22.25 6.14
C ALA A 51 -18.79 20.91 6.13
N ILE A 52 -18.31 19.90 5.40
CA ILE A 52 -18.89 18.57 5.42
C ILE A 52 -18.88 17.94 6.81
N LEU A 53 -17.94 18.32 7.68
CA LEU A 53 -17.81 17.74 9.03
C LEU A 53 -18.96 18.16 9.96
N GLU A 54 -19.83 19.07 9.53
CA GLU A 54 -21.11 19.37 10.19
C GLU A 54 -22.19 18.32 9.91
N GLN A 55 -22.01 17.51 8.87
CA GLN A 55 -22.99 16.52 8.44
C GLN A 55 -22.87 15.23 9.26
N PRO A 56 -23.93 14.39 9.28
CA PRO A 56 -23.85 13.05 9.85
C PRO A 56 -22.72 12.23 9.22
N PHE A 57 -22.13 11.33 10.02
CA PHE A 57 -21.00 10.50 9.62
C PHE A 57 -21.16 9.80 8.25
N LEU A 58 -22.35 9.24 7.97
CA LEU A 58 -22.60 8.55 6.69
C LEU A 58 -22.51 9.48 5.47
N SER A 59 -22.92 10.74 5.62
CA SER A 59 -22.79 11.75 4.58
C SER A 59 -21.32 12.11 4.36
N VAL A 60 -20.57 12.36 5.44
CA VAL A 60 -19.12 12.60 5.39
C VAL A 60 -18.42 11.46 4.64
N PHE A 61 -18.72 10.22 5.04
CA PHE A 61 -18.17 9.03 4.40
C PHE A 61 -18.50 8.97 2.90
N GLY A 62 -19.75 9.24 2.52
CA GLY A 62 -20.19 9.20 1.12
C GLY A 62 -19.42 10.18 0.22
N HIS A 63 -19.24 11.42 0.67
CA HIS A 63 -18.47 12.42 -0.10
C HIS A 63 -16.97 12.11 -0.14
N VAL A 64 -16.38 11.65 0.98
CA VAL A 64 -14.98 11.20 0.98
C VAL A 64 -14.82 10.04 0.00
N PHE A 65 -15.72 9.06 0.03
CA PHE A 65 -15.70 7.94 -0.90
C PHE A 65 -15.81 8.41 -2.36
N GLN A 66 -16.73 9.35 -2.66
CA GLN A 66 -16.88 9.93 -3.99
C GLN A 66 -15.62 10.67 -4.46
N ALA A 67 -15.00 11.47 -3.60
CA ALA A 67 -13.77 12.20 -3.91
C ALA A 67 -12.61 11.24 -4.23
N TYR A 68 -12.54 10.10 -3.54
CA TYR A 68 -11.48 9.10 -3.69
C TYR A 68 -11.77 8.00 -4.72
N LEU A 69 -12.98 7.91 -5.29
CA LEU A 69 -13.35 6.82 -6.22
C LEU A 69 -12.43 6.74 -7.43
N PHE A 70 -12.17 7.87 -8.10
CA PHE A 70 -11.27 7.91 -9.25
C PHE A 70 -9.80 7.60 -8.88
N PRO A 71 -9.19 8.22 -7.85
CA PRO A 71 -7.88 7.82 -7.35
C PRO A 71 -7.76 6.34 -6.98
N LEU A 72 -8.80 5.75 -6.37
CA LEU A 72 -8.82 4.33 -6.02
C LEU A 72 -8.79 3.43 -7.26
N LEU A 73 -9.53 3.79 -8.32
CA LEU A 73 -9.51 3.09 -9.61
C LEU A 73 -8.14 3.20 -10.29
N VAL A 74 -7.57 4.41 -10.38
CA VAL A 74 -6.23 4.64 -10.94
C VAL A 74 -5.18 3.81 -10.19
N SER A 75 -5.22 3.85 -8.85
CA SER A 75 -4.35 3.05 -7.99
C SER A 75 -4.52 1.54 -8.23
N PHE A 76 -5.75 1.09 -8.46
CA PHE A 76 -6.03 -0.32 -8.71
C PHE A 76 -5.48 -0.79 -10.06
N ILE A 77 -5.70 -0.01 -11.13
CA ILE A 77 -5.10 -0.24 -12.45
C ILE A 77 -3.57 -0.30 -12.34
N GLY A 78 -2.97 0.62 -11.58
CA GLY A 78 -1.53 0.61 -11.32
C GLY A 78 -1.03 -0.63 -10.61
N THR A 79 -1.85 -1.22 -9.74
CA THR A 79 -1.51 -2.49 -9.07
C THR A 79 -1.49 -3.65 -10.07
N ILE A 80 -2.43 -3.67 -11.02
CA ILE A 80 -2.45 -4.71 -12.07
C ILE A 80 -1.24 -4.53 -13.01
N LEU A 81 -0.95 -3.31 -13.47
CA LEU A 81 0.24 -3.01 -14.30
C LEU A 81 1.55 -3.42 -13.60
N LEU A 82 1.68 -3.09 -12.32
CA LEU A 82 2.85 -3.45 -11.53
C LEU A 82 2.95 -4.97 -11.34
N THR A 83 1.83 -5.65 -11.08
CA THR A 83 1.79 -7.12 -10.95
C THR A 83 2.14 -7.80 -12.28
N SER A 84 1.71 -7.24 -13.42
CA SER A 84 2.10 -7.73 -14.74
C SER A 84 3.59 -7.56 -14.99
N SER A 85 4.17 -6.45 -14.52
CA SER A 85 5.61 -6.21 -14.61
C SER A 85 6.41 -7.22 -13.75
N VAL A 86 5.89 -7.51 -12.55
CA VAL A 86 6.41 -8.56 -11.66
C VAL A 86 6.30 -9.94 -12.31
N TYR A 87 5.19 -10.23 -12.98
CA TYR A 87 4.98 -11.49 -13.71
C TYR A 87 6.04 -11.72 -14.78
N THR A 88 6.33 -10.70 -15.59
CA THR A 88 7.42 -10.76 -16.59
C THR A 88 8.79 -10.86 -15.94
N THR A 89 9.03 -10.15 -14.84
CA THR A 89 10.29 -10.25 -14.09
C THR A 89 10.50 -11.67 -13.55
N LEU A 90 9.45 -12.32 -13.04
CA LEU A 90 9.49 -13.71 -12.61
C LEU A 90 9.74 -14.66 -13.78
N LYS A 91 9.14 -14.43 -14.95
CA LYS A 91 9.43 -15.20 -16.18
C LYS A 91 10.89 -15.05 -16.59
N LEU A 92 11.44 -13.84 -16.61
CA LEU A 92 12.85 -13.58 -16.92
C LEU A 92 13.79 -14.32 -15.96
N ILE A 93 13.47 -14.36 -14.67
CA ILE A 93 14.25 -15.11 -13.67
C ILE A 93 14.23 -16.62 -13.95
N LYS A 94 13.14 -17.15 -14.52
CA LYS A 94 13.01 -18.59 -14.86
C LYS A 94 13.61 -18.90 -16.24
N ASN A 95 13.50 -17.97 -17.19
CA ASN A 95 13.95 -18.09 -18.58
C ASN A 95 14.68 -16.80 -19.02
N PRO A 96 16.02 -16.83 -19.11
CA PRO A 96 16.84 -15.67 -19.50
C PRO A 96 16.50 -15.08 -20.88
N ASP A 97 15.92 -15.89 -21.79
CA ASP A 97 15.57 -15.46 -23.15
C ASP A 97 14.20 -14.74 -23.22
N THR A 98 13.58 -14.45 -22.08
CA THR A 98 12.29 -13.74 -22.02
C THR A 98 12.41 -12.36 -22.67
N GLU A 99 11.61 -12.13 -23.72
CA GLU A 99 11.56 -10.82 -24.39
C GLU A 99 11.03 -9.73 -23.44
N LEU A 100 11.74 -8.60 -23.40
CA LEU A 100 11.42 -7.45 -22.56
C LEU A 100 10.92 -6.28 -23.41
N SER A 101 9.64 -5.98 -23.28
CA SER A 101 8.95 -4.90 -23.98
C SER A 101 7.95 -4.19 -23.05
N ILE A 102 7.47 -3.03 -23.48
CA ILE A 102 6.43 -2.29 -22.75
C ILE A 102 5.12 -3.09 -22.69
N LYS A 103 4.81 -3.89 -23.72
CA LYS A 103 3.57 -4.69 -23.79
C LYS A 103 3.48 -5.72 -22.65
N ASN A 104 4.63 -6.15 -22.11
CA ASN A 104 4.68 -7.10 -21.00
C ASN A 104 4.00 -6.58 -19.72
N SER A 105 3.95 -5.25 -19.51
CA SER A 105 3.21 -4.68 -18.38
C SER A 105 1.68 -4.75 -18.53
N LEU A 106 1.19 -5.18 -19.70
CA LEU A 106 -0.23 -5.35 -20.00
C LEU A 106 -0.65 -6.82 -20.06
N THR A 107 0.28 -7.78 -19.93
CA THR A 107 -0.02 -9.21 -20.06
C THR A 107 -1.15 -9.70 -19.15
N LEU A 108 -1.22 -9.22 -17.91
CA LEU A 108 -2.29 -9.63 -16.98
C LEU A 108 -3.65 -8.97 -17.24
N PHE A 109 -3.75 -8.08 -18.24
CA PHE A 109 -5.03 -7.57 -18.74
C PHE A 109 -5.66 -8.46 -19.82
N ASN A 110 -4.93 -9.47 -20.31
CA ASN A 110 -5.46 -10.44 -21.26
C ASN A 110 -6.57 -11.29 -20.61
N GLU A 111 -7.58 -11.66 -21.40
CA GLU A 111 -8.76 -12.41 -20.95
C GLU A 111 -8.40 -13.66 -20.13
N GLU A 112 -7.38 -14.40 -20.56
CA GLU A 112 -6.86 -15.61 -19.91
C GLU A 112 -6.52 -15.42 -18.43
N TYR A 113 -5.93 -14.28 -18.06
CA TYR A 113 -5.42 -14.03 -16.71
C TYR A 113 -6.19 -12.95 -15.93
N PHE A 114 -6.98 -12.13 -16.63
CA PHE A 114 -7.55 -10.92 -16.06
C PHE A 114 -8.47 -11.20 -14.88
N SER A 115 -9.42 -12.13 -15.02
CA SER A 115 -10.41 -12.41 -13.97
C SER A 115 -9.75 -12.84 -12.65
N GLN A 116 -8.79 -13.78 -12.72
CA GLN A 116 -8.09 -14.26 -11.52
C GLN A 116 -7.17 -13.18 -10.92
N THR A 117 -6.53 -12.38 -11.77
CA THR A 117 -5.70 -11.25 -11.33
C THR A 117 -6.55 -10.20 -10.61
N PHE A 118 -7.63 -9.76 -11.26
CA PHE A 118 -8.58 -8.79 -10.74
C PHE A 118 -9.15 -9.24 -9.40
N LEU A 119 -9.73 -10.44 -9.33
CA LEU A 119 -10.36 -10.95 -8.12
C LEU A 119 -9.36 -11.14 -6.98
N THR A 120 -8.14 -11.60 -7.25
CA THR A 120 -7.10 -11.78 -6.22
C THR A 120 -6.65 -10.46 -5.64
N LEU A 121 -6.37 -9.46 -6.49
CA LEU A 121 -5.92 -8.15 -6.06
C LEU A 121 -7.05 -7.37 -5.37
N LEU A 122 -8.28 -7.47 -5.86
CA LEU A 122 -9.46 -6.87 -5.24
C LEU A 122 -9.71 -7.47 -3.85
N LEU A 123 -9.66 -8.80 -3.73
CA LEU A 123 -9.84 -9.49 -2.46
C LEU A 123 -8.76 -9.09 -1.45
N LYS A 124 -7.49 -9.02 -1.87
CA LYS A 124 -6.39 -8.51 -1.02
C LYS A 124 -6.69 -7.10 -0.52
N ARG A 125 -7.08 -6.18 -1.42
CA ARG A 125 -7.41 -4.80 -1.06
C ARG A 125 -8.59 -4.73 -0.10
N PHE A 126 -9.63 -5.51 -0.33
CA PHE A 126 -10.79 -5.59 0.56
C PHE A 126 -10.38 -6.02 1.97
N TYR A 127 -9.58 -7.09 2.12
CA TYR A 127 -9.08 -7.50 3.44
C TYR A 127 -8.24 -6.41 4.11
N LEU A 128 -7.32 -5.77 3.38
CA LEU A 128 -6.50 -4.69 3.93
C LEU A 128 -7.33 -3.46 4.31
N PHE A 129 -8.38 -3.15 3.55
CA PHE A 129 -9.33 -2.09 3.86
C PHE A 129 -10.04 -2.38 5.20
N LEU A 130 -10.52 -3.60 5.43
CA LEU A 130 -11.14 -3.98 6.71
C LEU A 130 -10.19 -3.76 7.88
N TRP A 131 -8.91 -4.11 7.73
CA TRP A 131 -7.89 -3.89 8.76
C TRP A 131 -7.54 -2.41 8.97
N SER A 132 -7.80 -1.54 8.00
CA SER A 132 -7.57 -0.09 8.13
C SER A 132 -8.70 0.67 8.83
N ILE A 133 -9.88 0.08 9.02
CA ILE A 133 -11.07 0.76 9.58
C ILE A 133 -10.75 1.52 10.89
N PRO A 134 -10.06 0.93 11.90
CA PRO A 134 -9.75 1.66 13.13
C PRO A 134 -8.88 2.90 12.88
N SER A 135 -7.89 2.82 11.98
CA SER A 135 -7.05 3.97 11.63
C SER A 135 -7.84 5.03 10.86
N LEU A 136 -8.76 4.63 9.97
CA LEU A 136 -9.61 5.57 9.23
C LEU A 136 -10.57 6.33 10.16
N LEU A 137 -11.14 5.64 11.16
CA LEU A 137 -11.94 6.28 12.21
C LEU A 137 -11.12 7.26 13.04
N GLY A 138 -9.88 6.90 13.38
CA GLY A 138 -8.95 7.81 14.04
C GLY A 138 -8.65 9.05 13.20
N ILE A 139 -8.40 8.90 11.90
CA ILE A 139 -8.23 10.04 10.98
C ILE A 139 -9.48 10.92 10.95
N TYR A 140 -10.68 10.32 10.87
CA TYR A 140 -11.93 11.08 10.92
C TYR A 140 -12.06 11.89 12.22
N PHE A 141 -11.77 11.30 13.38
CA PHE A 141 -11.78 12.03 14.67
C PHE A 141 -10.75 13.16 14.72
N LEU A 142 -9.58 12.97 14.10
CA LEU A 142 -8.57 14.03 14.00
C LEU A 142 -9.11 15.22 13.22
N PHE A 143 -9.65 14.99 12.01
CA PHE A 143 -10.27 16.04 11.21
C PHE A 143 -11.46 16.70 11.92
N TYR A 144 -12.31 15.91 12.59
CA TYR A 144 -13.43 16.43 13.36
C TYR A 144 -12.98 17.30 14.54
N SER A 145 -11.95 16.90 15.29
CA SER A 145 -11.39 17.71 16.38
C SER A 145 -10.80 19.03 15.87
N SER A 146 -10.12 19.01 14.72
CA SER A 146 -9.63 20.22 14.06
C SER A 146 -10.78 21.13 13.63
N PHE A 147 -11.87 20.55 13.11
CA PHE A 147 -13.05 21.29 12.72
C PHE A 147 -13.73 21.96 13.92
N LEU A 148 -13.90 21.24 15.03
CA LEU A 148 -14.41 21.80 16.28
C LEU A 148 -13.59 23.01 16.74
N ALA A 149 -12.26 22.90 16.71
CA ALA A 149 -11.38 24.00 17.12
C ALA A 149 -11.54 25.24 16.24
N LYS A 150 -11.59 25.07 14.91
CA LYS A 150 -11.82 26.18 13.97
C LYS A 150 -13.18 26.83 14.18
N LYS A 151 -14.23 26.03 14.36
CA LYS A 151 -15.60 26.51 14.60
C LYS A 151 -15.69 27.29 15.91
N PHE A 152 -15.06 26.80 16.97
CA PHE A 152 -15.01 27.48 18.24
C PHE A 152 -14.33 28.86 18.13
N VAL A 153 -13.14 28.92 17.53
CA VAL A 153 -12.44 30.21 17.32
C VAL A 153 -13.28 31.18 16.46
N ALA A 154 -14.01 30.68 15.47
CA ALA A 154 -14.86 31.53 14.64
C ALA A 154 -16.08 32.10 15.38
N LEU A 155 -16.58 31.40 16.41
CA LEU A 155 -17.71 31.84 17.24
C LEU A 155 -17.31 32.73 18.42
N HIS A 156 -16.03 32.67 18.83
CA HIS A 156 -15.49 33.42 19.97
C HIS A 156 -14.45 34.46 19.52
N PRO A 157 -14.88 35.65 19.05
CA PRO A 157 -13.97 36.71 18.61
C PRO A 157 -13.03 37.22 19.72
N GLU A 158 -13.37 36.98 20.99
CA GLU A 158 -12.54 37.27 22.16
C GLU A 158 -11.27 36.40 22.26
N PHE A 159 -11.14 35.34 21.45
CA PHE A 159 -9.95 34.50 21.42
C PHE A 159 -8.68 35.34 21.19
N PRO A 160 -7.60 35.15 21.98
CA PRO A 160 -7.37 34.07 22.96
C PRO A 160 -7.83 34.37 24.41
N ASN A 161 -8.44 35.53 24.67
CA ASN A 161 -8.83 35.99 26.01
C ASN A 161 -10.19 35.42 26.44
N LEU A 162 -10.26 34.09 26.54
CA LEU A 162 -11.48 33.36 26.89
C LEU A 162 -11.67 33.22 28.40
N ASP A 163 -12.93 33.21 28.83
CA ASP A 163 -13.29 32.72 30.16
C ASP A 163 -13.33 31.18 30.16
N LEU A 164 -12.23 30.59 30.63
CA LEU A 164 -12.06 29.14 30.74
C LEU A 164 -13.02 28.48 31.75
N THR A 165 -13.68 29.26 32.62
CA THR A 165 -14.66 28.74 33.58
C THR A 165 -16.08 28.69 33.03
N SER A 166 -16.31 29.23 31.84
CA SER A 166 -17.60 29.17 31.17
C SER A 166 -17.94 27.73 30.76
N VAL A 167 -19.20 27.33 30.98
CA VAL A 167 -19.72 25.99 30.64
C VAL A 167 -19.52 25.65 29.16
N GLU A 168 -19.59 26.65 28.28
CA GLU A 168 -19.37 26.49 26.84
C GLU A 168 -17.92 26.14 26.52
N THR A 169 -16.96 26.89 27.06
CA THR A 169 -15.53 26.63 26.88
C THR A 169 -15.13 25.29 27.48
N GLU A 170 -15.64 24.96 28.66
CA GLU A 170 -15.40 23.67 29.30
C GLU A 170 -15.90 22.51 28.43
N ARG A 171 -17.14 22.60 27.92
CA ARG A 171 -17.73 21.59 27.02
C ARG A 171 -16.93 21.44 25.72
N PHE A 172 -16.51 22.55 25.13
CA PHE A 172 -15.65 22.54 23.95
C PHE A 172 -14.33 21.82 24.23
N LEU A 173 -13.61 22.20 25.30
CA LEU A 173 -12.32 21.61 25.67
C LEU A 173 -12.44 20.11 25.94
N MET A 174 -13.50 19.67 26.62
CA MET A 174 -13.77 18.25 26.84
C MET A 174 -14.00 17.50 25.53
N ALA A 175 -14.88 18.02 24.65
CA ALA A 175 -15.19 17.38 23.38
C ALA A 175 -13.95 17.33 22.48
N PHE A 176 -13.26 18.47 22.32
CA PHE A 176 -12.01 18.57 21.57
C PHE A 176 -10.97 17.57 22.09
N GLY A 177 -10.71 17.58 23.41
CA GLY A 177 -9.74 16.69 24.05
C GLY A 177 -10.09 15.21 23.85
N LEU A 178 -11.37 14.84 23.99
CA LEU A 178 -11.83 13.48 23.76
C LEU A 178 -11.61 13.04 22.31
N TYR A 179 -12.07 13.81 21.32
CA TYR A 179 -11.90 13.45 19.91
C TYR A 179 -10.43 13.43 19.49
N PHE A 180 -9.64 14.40 19.95
CA PHE A 180 -8.21 14.48 19.65
C PHE A 180 -7.44 13.30 20.25
N LEU A 181 -7.61 13.00 21.54
CA LEU A 181 -6.93 11.86 22.18
C LEU A 181 -7.41 10.52 21.62
N ALA A 182 -8.72 10.36 21.40
CA ALA A 182 -9.26 9.17 20.76
C ALA A 182 -8.71 8.99 19.34
N SER A 183 -8.51 10.07 18.57
CA SER A 183 -7.92 10.02 17.24
C SER A 183 -6.52 9.40 17.25
N ILE A 184 -5.65 9.87 18.15
CA ILE A 184 -4.27 9.39 18.28
C ILE A 184 -4.27 7.91 18.67
N LEU A 185 -5.06 7.54 19.68
CA LEU A 185 -5.17 6.16 20.15
C LEU A 185 -5.65 5.23 19.02
N LEU A 186 -6.71 5.60 18.29
CA LEU A 186 -7.24 4.81 17.18
C LEU A 186 -6.27 4.69 16.01
N ILE A 187 -5.52 5.75 15.69
CA ILE A 187 -4.48 5.71 14.65
C ILE A 187 -3.36 4.76 15.08
N VAL A 188 -2.86 4.86 16.31
CA VAL A 188 -1.77 4.01 16.82
C VAL A 188 -2.18 2.55 16.88
N VAL A 189 -3.34 2.25 17.48
CA VAL A 189 -3.88 0.89 17.57
C VAL A 189 -4.20 0.34 16.18
N GLY A 190 -4.85 1.14 15.34
CA GLY A 190 -5.21 0.76 13.98
C GLY A 190 -3.99 0.40 13.13
N ASN A 191 -2.93 1.22 13.16
CA ASN A 191 -1.70 0.92 12.44
C ASN A 191 -0.96 -0.29 13.02
N SER A 192 -0.96 -0.45 14.35
CA SER A 192 -0.38 -1.63 15.02
C SER A 192 -1.06 -2.94 14.62
N LEU A 193 -2.37 -2.90 14.35
CA LEU A 193 -3.13 -4.03 13.81
C LEU A 193 -2.92 -4.21 12.30
N TYR A 194 -2.89 -3.12 11.54
CA TYR A 194 -2.80 -3.12 10.08
C TYR A 194 -1.44 -3.63 9.57
N ILE A 195 -0.34 -3.12 10.13
CA ILE A 195 1.02 -3.39 9.62
C ILE A 195 1.34 -4.90 9.57
N PRO A 196 1.09 -5.71 10.62
CA PRO A 196 1.30 -7.16 10.56
C PRO A 196 0.45 -7.87 9.50
N GLN A 197 -0.71 -7.33 9.13
CA GLN A 197 -1.58 -7.91 8.09
C GLN A 197 -1.10 -7.52 6.70
N TYR A 198 -0.70 -6.26 6.50
CA TYR A 198 -0.02 -5.81 5.28
C TYR A 198 1.14 -6.75 4.92
N TYR A 199 2.01 -7.04 5.89
CA TYR A 199 3.12 -7.98 5.68
C TYR A 199 2.68 -9.44 5.55
N ALA A 200 1.54 -9.84 6.14
CA ALA A 200 1.00 -11.19 5.97
C ALA A 200 0.55 -11.47 4.52
N TYR A 201 0.07 -10.44 3.82
CA TYR A 201 -0.39 -10.54 2.43
C TYR A 201 0.66 -10.07 1.40
N SER A 202 1.90 -9.83 1.84
CA SER A 202 2.97 -9.29 0.97
C SER A 202 3.42 -10.22 -0.16
N GLN A 203 3.05 -11.51 -0.11
CA GLN A 203 3.43 -12.51 -1.12
C GLN A 203 2.32 -12.82 -2.12
N VAL A 204 1.17 -12.14 -2.03
CA VAL A 204 -0.01 -12.44 -2.86
C VAL A 204 0.29 -12.27 -4.35
N GLU A 205 0.95 -11.17 -4.73
CA GLU A 205 1.30 -10.87 -6.12
C GLU A 205 2.22 -11.93 -6.73
N PHE A 206 3.25 -12.35 -6.00
CA PHE A 206 4.20 -13.36 -6.50
C PHE A 206 3.57 -14.75 -6.60
N LEU A 207 2.76 -15.13 -5.59
CA LEU A 207 1.99 -16.39 -5.63
C LEU A 207 0.97 -16.39 -6.76
N LEU A 208 0.28 -15.27 -6.98
CA LEU A 208 -0.63 -15.11 -8.11
C LEU A 208 0.11 -15.37 -9.42
N CYS A 209 1.23 -14.69 -9.65
CA CYS A 209 2.07 -14.90 -10.83
C CYS A 209 2.47 -16.37 -11.04
N ASP A 210 2.95 -17.05 -9.99
CA ASP A 210 3.35 -18.46 -10.10
C ASP A 210 2.16 -19.41 -10.33
N THR A 211 0.98 -19.10 -9.80
CA THR A 211 -0.23 -19.94 -9.97
C THR A 211 -0.97 -19.69 -11.27
N LEU A 212 -0.82 -18.51 -11.87
CA LEU A 212 -1.35 -18.20 -13.21
C LEU A 212 -0.67 -19.07 -14.28
N ASP A 213 0.66 -19.25 -14.20
CA ASP A 213 1.42 -20.14 -15.10
C ASP A 213 0.91 -21.60 -15.06
N LEU A 214 0.30 -22.01 -13.94
CA LEU A 214 -0.19 -23.36 -13.72
C LEU A 214 -1.69 -23.53 -14.02
N GLY A 215 -2.42 -22.46 -14.35
CA GLY A 215 -3.88 -22.49 -14.50
C GLY A 215 -4.64 -22.78 -13.19
N GLN A 216 -3.99 -22.59 -12.04
CA GLN A 216 -4.51 -22.97 -10.71
C GLN A 216 -4.77 -21.76 -9.79
N ALA A 217 -4.79 -20.55 -10.34
CA ALA A 217 -5.00 -19.33 -9.56
C ALA A 217 -6.37 -19.33 -8.88
N LYS A 218 -6.39 -19.53 -7.56
CA LYS A 218 -7.58 -19.46 -6.70
C LYS A 218 -7.39 -18.33 -5.69
N PRO A 219 -8.09 -17.17 -5.83
CA PRO A 219 -7.88 -15.96 -5.03
C PRO A 219 -7.79 -16.21 -3.53
N GLY A 220 -8.79 -16.89 -2.95
CA GLY A 220 -8.83 -17.17 -1.52
C GLY A 220 -7.70 -18.09 -1.03
N GLN A 221 -7.25 -19.03 -1.86
CA GLN A 221 -6.13 -19.91 -1.52
C GLN A 221 -4.80 -19.15 -1.57
N ILE A 222 -4.59 -18.29 -2.57
CA ILE A 222 -3.40 -17.44 -2.69
C ILE A 222 -3.22 -16.58 -1.43
N LEU A 223 -4.30 -15.94 -0.95
CA LEU A 223 -4.25 -15.13 0.26
C LEU A 223 -3.92 -15.96 1.52
N LYS A 224 -4.51 -17.15 1.66
CA LYS A 224 -4.21 -18.07 2.77
C LYS A 224 -2.75 -18.53 2.74
N THR A 225 -2.24 -18.90 1.56
CA THR A 225 -0.86 -19.32 1.36
C THR A 225 0.12 -18.19 1.67
N SER A 226 -0.18 -16.96 1.25
CA SER A 226 0.64 -15.77 1.57
C SER A 226 0.81 -15.60 3.09
N ARG A 227 -0.29 -15.67 3.85
CA ARG A 227 -0.26 -15.59 5.33
C ARG A 227 0.57 -16.71 5.95
N PHE A 228 0.45 -17.93 5.42
CA PHE A 228 1.19 -19.10 5.89
C PHE A 228 2.70 -18.96 5.64
N LEU A 229 3.10 -18.55 4.43
CA LEU A 229 4.49 -18.31 4.07
C LEU A 229 5.11 -17.25 4.96
N MET A 230 4.37 -16.16 5.22
CA MET A 230 4.87 -15.03 6.00
C MET A 230 4.95 -15.27 7.52
N LYS A 231 4.40 -16.37 8.05
CA LYS A 231 4.54 -16.73 9.46
C LYS A 231 6.03 -16.95 9.80
N GLY A 232 6.59 -16.05 10.61
CA GLY A 232 8.02 -16.01 10.98
C GLY A 232 8.88 -15.03 10.18
N TYR A 233 8.37 -14.49 9.07
CA TYR A 233 9.13 -13.64 8.14
C TYR A 233 8.59 -12.21 7.99
N LYS A 234 7.44 -11.88 8.63
CA LYS A 234 6.85 -10.52 8.58
C LYS A 234 7.83 -9.42 8.97
N PHE A 235 8.53 -9.58 10.09
CA PHE A 235 9.50 -8.59 10.56
C PHE A 235 10.71 -8.48 9.63
N GLN A 236 11.19 -9.59 9.06
CA GLN A 236 12.28 -9.56 8.09
C GLN A 236 11.88 -8.80 6.80
N ARG A 237 10.62 -8.96 6.36
CA ARG A 237 10.06 -8.19 5.24
C ARG A 237 9.94 -6.70 5.57
N PHE A 238 9.53 -6.36 6.80
CA PHE A 238 9.52 -4.98 7.28
C PHE A 238 10.92 -4.35 7.28
N ILE A 239 11.93 -5.05 7.80
CA ILE A 239 13.31 -4.55 7.78
C ILE A 239 13.84 -4.40 6.36
N LEU A 240 13.48 -5.30 5.43
CA LEU A 240 13.83 -5.15 4.03
C LEU A 240 13.20 -3.88 3.43
N ASP A 241 11.94 -3.58 3.71
CA ASP A 241 11.29 -2.35 3.24
C ASP A 241 11.89 -1.09 3.90
N LEU A 242 12.31 -1.17 5.17
CA LEU A 242 13.05 -0.09 5.84
C LEU A 242 14.42 0.17 5.18
N GLN A 243 15.15 -0.88 4.80
CA GLN A 243 16.40 -0.76 4.04
C GLN A 243 16.20 -0.18 2.64
N LEU A 244 14.98 -0.28 2.09
CA LEU A 244 14.62 0.28 0.80
C LEU A 244 14.01 1.69 0.92
N LEU A 245 13.75 2.19 2.13
CA LEU A 245 13.17 3.50 2.39
C LEU A 245 13.91 4.67 1.70
N PRO A 246 15.26 4.70 1.63
CA PRO A 246 15.97 5.76 0.92
C PRO A 246 15.58 5.86 -0.57
N TRP A 247 15.26 4.75 -1.22
CA TRP A 247 14.83 4.74 -2.63
C TRP A 247 13.41 5.27 -2.78
N TYR A 248 12.51 4.94 -1.85
CA TYR A 248 11.19 5.53 -1.82
C TYR A 248 11.25 7.05 -1.61
N PHE A 249 12.14 7.50 -0.73
CA PHE A 249 12.40 8.93 -0.51
C PHE A 249 12.98 9.61 -1.76
N LEU A 250 13.96 8.99 -2.42
CA LEU A 250 14.51 9.48 -3.70
C LEU A 250 13.43 9.60 -4.78
N ASN A 251 12.54 8.61 -4.86
CA ASN A 251 11.41 8.65 -5.78
C ASN A 251 10.47 9.82 -5.48
N TRP A 252 10.24 10.15 -4.22
CA TRP A 252 9.38 11.25 -3.82
C TRP A 252 9.99 12.62 -4.18
N ILE A 253 11.27 12.86 -3.88
CA ILE A 253 11.94 14.15 -4.22
C ILE A 253 12.10 14.37 -5.73
N THR A 254 12.07 13.30 -6.53
CA THR A 254 12.13 13.39 -8.00
C THR A 254 10.74 13.41 -8.64
N PHE A 255 9.68 13.64 -7.85
CA PHE A 255 8.29 13.65 -8.32
C PHE A 255 7.90 12.38 -9.10
N GLY A 256 8.43 11.23 -8.67
CA GLY A 256 8.20 9.94 -9.30
C GLY A 256 9.09 9.65 -10.51
N ILE A 257 9.92 10.57 -11.00
CA ILE A 257 10.76 10.33 -12.19
C ILE A 257 11.77 9.20 -11.94
N ALA A 258 12.32 9.07 -10.73
CA ALA A 258 13.25 7.96 -10.45
C ALA A 258 12.58 6.56 -10.50
N SER A 259 11.24 6.48 -10.55
CA SER A 259 10.50 5.21 -10.58
C SER A 259 10.89 4.30 -11.74
N PHE A 260 11.26 4.86 -12.91
CA PHE A 260 11.69 4.09 -14.08
C PHE A 260 12.84 3.12 -13.78
N SER A 261 13.79 3.55 -12.93
CA SER A 261 14.93 2.73 -12.51
C SER A 261 14.72 2.07 -11.14
N LEU A 262 13.97 2.72 -10.24
CA LEU A 262 13.80 2.24 -8.87
C LEU A 262 12.73 1.18 -8.72
N LEU A 263 11.63 1.22 -9.50
CA LEU A 263 10.59 0.21 -9.42
C LEU A 263 11.10 -1.20 -9.75
N PRO A 264 11.84 -1.45 -10.85
CA PRO A 264 12.39 -2.78 -11.10
C PRO A 264 13.30 -3.22 -9.94
N TYR A 265 14.23 -2.35 -9.47
CA TYR A 265 15.10 -2.65 -8.33
C TYR A 265 14.33 -3.11 -7.09
N ILE A 266 13.32 -2.32 -6.71
CA ILE A 266 12.48 -2.56 -5.54
C ILE A 266 11.74 -3.88 -5.71
N GLN A 267 11.10 -4.13 -6.86
CA GLN A 267 10.35 -5.37 -7.07
C GLN A 267 11.26 -6.60 -7.08
N ILE A 268 12.45 -6.53 -7.68
CA ILE A 268 13.42 -7.64 -7.67
C ILE A 268 13.80 -8.00 -6.23
N ASN A 269 14.04 -7.02 -5.35
CA ASN A 269 14.28 -7.28 -3.92
C ASN A 269 13.13 -8.06 -3.28
N LYS A 270 11.87 -7.70 -3.59
CA LYS A 270 10.69 -8.40 -3.07
C LYS A 270 10.56 -9.81 -3.64
N ILE A 271 10.86 -10.00 -4.93
CA ILE A 271 10.85 -11.31 -5.61
C ILE A 271 11.90 -12.24 -5.02
N ILE A 272 13.13 -11.77 -4.80
CA ILE A 272 14.20 -12.59 -4.22
C ILE A 272 13.86 -12.95 -2.78
N PHE A 273 13.30 -12.01 -2.00
CA PHE A 273 12.77 -12.31 -0.66
C PHE A 273 11.68 -13.38 -0.70
N TYR A 274 10.72 -13.26 -1.62
CA TYR A 274 9.65 -14.24 -1.83
C TYR A 274 10.24 -15.64 -2.09
N ARG A 275 11.17 -15.77 -3.04
CA ARG A 275 11.85 -17.03 -3.35
C ARG A 275 12.60 -17.59 -2.14
N ALA A 276 13.26 -16.73 -1.36
CA ALA A 276 13.97 -17.13 -0.15
C ALA A 276 13.04 -17.66 0.95
N VAL A 277 11.86 -17.07 1.12
CA VAL A 277 10.82 -17.56 2.03
C VAL A 277 10.25 -18.88 1.53
N LEU A 278 9.93 -18.97 0.23
CA LEU A 278 9.38 -20.17 -0.39
C LEU A 278 10.32 -21.36 -0.25
N ALA A 279 11.61 -21.19 -0.54
CA ALA A 279 12.63 -22.23 -0.40
C ALA A 279 12.77 -22.78 1.03
N ARG A 280 12.52 -21.94 2.04
CA ARG A 280 12.58 -22.33 3.46
C ARG A 280 11.29 -22.99 3.98
N LYS A 281 10.18 -22.80 3.27
CA LYS A 281 8.85 -23.29 3.64
C LYS A 281 8.42 -24.52 2.84
N ARG A 282 9.05 -24.77 1.69
CA ARG A 282 8.92 -26.05 1.00
C ARG A 282 9.47 -27.16 1.91
N PRO A 283 8.76 -28.28 2.08
CA PRO A 283 9.36 -29.45 2.69
C PRO A 283 10.60 -29.82 1.89
N LYS A 284 11.72 -30.12 2.57
CA LYS A 284 12.85 -30.75 1.90
C LYS A 284 12.34 -32.09 1.39
N ALA A 285 12.36 -32.27 0.07
CA ALA A 285 12.16 -33.58 -0.55
C ALA A 285 13.25 -34.53 -0.08
#